data_AF-A0A7J8K7D1-F1
#
_entry.id   AF-A0A7J8K7D1-F1
#
_cell.length_a   1.000
_cell.length_b   1.000
_cell.length_c   1.000
_cell.angle_alpha   90.00
_cell.angle_beta   90.00
_cell.angle_gamma   90.00
#
_symmetry.space_group_name_H-M   'P 1'
#
loop_
_entity.id
_entity.type
_entity.pdbx_description
1 polymer ?
#
loop_
_entity_poly.entity_id
_entity_poly.type
_entity_poly.pdbx_seq_one_letter_code
_entity_poly.pdbx_strand_id
1 'polypeptide(L)'
;MGLAKAKEMLIFGKKLTAGEACAQGLVTEVFPDSTFQTEVWTRLKAYSKIPPNAGRISKQIIRNWEKEKLHAVNAEEVRVLQERWQSEEFLNAVMNFFSKRAKL
;
A
#
# COMPACT_ATOMS: atom_id res chain seq x y z
N MET A 1 -7.36 -6.33 -5.99
CA MET A 1 -6.87 -6.37 -7.39
C MET A 1 -6.43 -7.77 -7.79
N GLY A 2 -6.57 -8.14 -9.07
CA GLY A 2 -6.08 -9.41 -9.60
C GLY A 2 -4.61 -9.38 -10.02
N LEU A 3 -4.03 -10.56 -10.31
CA LEU A 3 -2.60 -10.72 -10.64
C LEU A 3 -2.14 -9.87 -11.82
N ALA A 4 -2.95 -9.73 -12.88
CA ALA A 4 -2.58 -8.94 -14.06
C ALA A 4 -2.34 -7.46 -13.69
N LYS A 5 -3.23 -6.85 -12.92
CA LYS A 5 -3.11 -5.46 -12.47
C LYS A 5 -2.01 -5.26 -11.45
N ALA A 6 -1.80 -6.23 -10.57
CA ALA A 6 -0.65 -6.21 -9.67
C ALA A 6 0.69 -6.22 -10.43
N LYS A 7 0.82 -7.02 -11.50
CA LYS A 7 2.03 -7.06 -12.34
C LYS A 7 2.27 -5.74 -13.10
N GLU A 8 1.22 -5.13 -13.65
CA GLU A 8 1.30 -3.79 -14.26
C GLU A 8 1.94 -2.77 -13.29
N MET A 9 1.53 -2.79 -12.02
CA MET A 9 2.06 -1.87 -11.02
C MET A 9 3.47 -2.25 -10.55
N LEU A 10 3.68 -3.51 -10.14
CA LEU A 10 4.90 -3.93 -9.44
C LEU A 10 6.10 -4.19 -10.37
N ILE A 11 5.86 -4.72 -11.58
CA ILE A 11 6.93 -5.09 -12.52
C ILE A 11 7.17 -3.95 -13.51
N PHE A 12 6.08 -3.39 -14.05
CA PHE A 12 6.18 -2.39 -15.12
C PHE A 12 6.13 -0.94 -14.60
N GLY A 13 6.03 -0.74 -13.28
CA GLY A 13 6.06 0.59 -12.66
C GLY A 13 4.91 1.50 -13.06
N LYS A 14 3.76 0.94 -13.49
CA LYS A 14 2.61 1.73 -13.91
C LYS A 14 2.01 2.49 -12.73
N LYS A 15 1.86 3.80 -12.89
CA LYS A 15 1.14 4.65 -11.93
C LYS A 15 -0.37 4.47 -12.07
N LEU A 16 -1.07 4.50 -10.94
CA LEU A 16 -2.52 4.47 -10.89
C LEU A 16 -3.04 5.85 -10.45
N THR A 17 -4.13 6.29 -11.09
CA THR A 17 -4.93 7.40 -10.59
C THR A 17 -5.71 6.98 -9.33
N ALA A 18 -6.20 7.96 -8.57
CA ALA A 18 -7.02 7.67 -7.38
C ALA A 18 -8.28 6.85 -7.74
N GLY A 19 -8.94 7.18 -8.86
CA GLY A 19 -10.12 6.45 -9.34
C GLY A 19 -9.81 5.00 -9.73
N GLU A 20 -8.70 4.76 -10.44
CA GLU A 20 -8.27 3.40 -10.78
C GLU A 20 -7.90 2.59 -9.55
N ALA A 21 -7.19 3.19 -8.58
CA ALA A 21 -6.85 2.53 -7.33
C ALA A 21 -8.11 2.16 -6.53
N CYS A 22 -9.15 3.00 -6.58
CA CYS A 22 -10.45 2.72 -5.98
C CYS A 22 -11.16 1.54 -6.67
N ALA A 23 -11.24 1.57 -8.01
CA ALA A 23 -11.86 0.50 -8.80
C ALA A 23 -11.14 -0.86 -8.62
N GLN A 24 -9.84 -0.84 -8.29
CA GLN A 24 -9.04 -2.04 -8.07
C GLN A 24 -9.05 -2.54 -6.60
N GLY A 25 -9.72 -1.80 -5.70
CA GLY A 25 -9.85 -2.13 -4.27
C GLY A 25 -8.59 -1.84 -3.44
N LEU A 26 -7.67 -1.01 -3.94
CA LEU A 26 -6.52 -0.52 -3.18
C LEU A 26 -6.89 0.68 -2.30
N VAL A 27 -7.75 1.55 -2.84
CA VAL A 27 -8.37 2.67 -2.15
C VAL A 27 -9.86 2.34 -1.94
N THR A 28 -10.44 2.73 -0.82
CA THR A 28 -11.84 2.45 -0.51
C THR A 28 -12.79 3.52 -1.01
N GLU A 29 -12.33 4.79 -1.09
CA GLU A 29 -13.15 5.93 -1.49
C GLU A 29 -12.26 7.09 -1.98
N VAL A 30 -12.75 7.90 -2.91
CA VAL A 30 -12.02 9.03 -3.53
C VAL A 30 -12.85 10.30 -3.39
N PHE A 31 -12.21 11.40 -3.04
CA PHE A 31 -12.85 12.71 -2.86
C PHE A 31 -12.16 13.78 -3.71
N PRO A 32 -12.89 14.84 -4.10
CA PRO A 32 -12.28 16.06 -4.60
C PRO A 32 -11.35 16.67 -3.53
N ASP A 33 -10.23 17.23 -3.99
CA ASP A 33 -9.23 17.86 -3.11
C ASP A 33 -9.85 19.00 -2.28
N SER A 34 -10.71 19.82 -2.90
CA SER A 34 -11.36 20.98 -2.27
C SER A 34 -12.25 20.62 -1.07
N THR A 35 -12.79 19.41 -1.00
CA THR A 35 -13.70 18.95 0.07
C THR A 35 -13.08 17.86 0.93
N PHE A 36 -11.87 17.38 0.60
CA PHE A 36 -11.24 16.20 1.21
C PHE A 36 -11.23 16.27 2.74
N GLN A 37 -10.75 17.39 3.32
CA GLN A 37 -10.66 17.53 4.76
C GLN A 37 -12.04 17.44 5.43
N THR A 38 -13.02 18.19 4.94
CA THR A 38 -14.37 18.22 5.50
C THR A 38 -15.03 16.83 5.46
N GLU A 39 -14.92 16.14 4.32
CA GLU A 39 -15.45 14.79 4.10
C GLU A 39 -14.80 13.74 5.01
N VAL A 40 -13.47 13.76 5.12
CA VAL A 40 -12.70 12.83 5.95
C VAL A 40 -12.99 13.06 7.43
N TRP A 41 -12.97 14.30 7.90
CA TRP A 41 -13.24 14.62 9.31
C TRP A 41 -14.65 14.25 9.73
N THR A 42 -15.63 14.41 8.85
CA THR A 42 -17.02 13.99 9.11
C THR A 42 -17.11 12.49 9.32
N ARG A 43 -16.46 11.69 8.45
CA ARG A 43 -16.38 10.22 8.61
C ARG A 43 -15.63 9.80 9.87
N LEU A 44 -14.49 10.44 10.17
CA LEU A 44 -13.70 10.13 11.37
C LEU A 44 -14.50 10.38 12.66
N LYS A 45 -15.28 11.47 12.71
CA LYS A 45 -16.20 11.74 13.83
C LYS A 45 -17.31 10.69 13.97
N ALA A 46 -17.72 10.05 12.87
CA ALA A 46 -18.66 8.94 12.94
C ALA A 46 -17.96 7.66 13.43
N TYR A 47 -16.77 7.36 12.93
CA TYR A 47 -16.00 6.17 13.33
C TYR A 47 -15.52 6.23 14.77
N SER A 48 -15.22 7.41 15.31
CA SER A 48 -14.82 7.57 16.72
C SER A 48 -15.94 7.23 17.70
N LYS A 49 -17.20 7.19 17.26
CA LYS A 49 -18.35 6.76 18.07
C LYS A 49 -18.47 5.23 18.20
N ILE A 50 -17.70 4.47 17.41
CA ILE A 50 -17.70 3.01 17.49
C ILE A 50 -17.11 2.60 18.84
N PRO A 51 -17.76 1.71 19.62
CA PRO A 51 -17.20 1.22 20.87
C PRO A 51 -15.80 0.62 20.67
N PRO A 52 -14.75 1.13 21.34
CA PRO A 52 -13.36 0.76 21.03
C PRO A 52 -13.08 -0.74 21.09
N ASN A 53 -13.65 -1.43 22.09
CA ASN A 53 -13.48 -2.88 22.24
C ASN A 53 -14.16 -3.67 21.12
N ALA A 54 -15.36 -3.26 20.70
CA ALA A 54 -16.08 -3.92 19.60
C ALA A 54 -15.32 -3.74 18.29
N GLY A 55 -14.83 -2.54 17.99
CA GLY A 55 -14.02 -2.25 16.81
C GLY A 55 -12.71 -3.05 16.81
N ARG A 56 -12.01 -3.12 17.94
CA ARG A 56 -10.77 -3.89 18.10
C ARG A 56 -10.98 -5.39 17.86
N ILE A 57 -11.99 -5.99 18.50
CA ILE A 57 -12.29 -7.42 18.38
C ILE A 57 -12.68 -7.76 16.93
N SER A 58 -13.55 -6.95 16.32
CA SER A 58 -13.98 -7.16 14.93
C SER A 58 -12.80 -7.12 13.96
N LYS A 59 -11.93 -6.11 14.10
CA LYS A 59 -10.70 -5.99 13.30
C LYS A 59 -9.77 -7.18 13.50
N GLN A 60 -9.63 -7.66 14.74
CA GLN A 60 -8.79 -8.82 15.05
C GLN A 60 -9.31 -10.07 14.35
N ILE A 61 -10.61 -10.37 14.46
CA ILE A 61 -11.22 -11.56 13.85
C ILE A 61 -11.07 -11.53 12.32
N ILE A 62 -11.36 -10.39 11.67
CA ILE A 62 -11.21 -10.24 10.22
C ILE A 62 -9.75 -10.49 9.80
N ARG A 63 -8.79 -9.92 10.53
CA ARG A 63 -7.37 -10.01 10.16
C ARG A 63 -6.74 -11.36 10.49
N ASN A 64 -7.27 -12.10 11.45
CA ASN A 64 -6.63 -13.30 11.99
C ASN A 64 -6.35 -14.36 10.91
N TRP A 65 -7.29 -14.53 9.98
CA TRP A 65 -7.21 -15.53 8.91
C TRP A 65 -6.04 -15.34 7.94
N GLU A 66 -5.60 -14.09 7.75
CA GLU A 66 -4.52 -13.76 6.81
C GLU A 66 -3.20 -13.40 7.50
N LYS A 67 -3.23 -13.18 8.82
CA LYS A 67 -2.12 -12.59 9.55
C LYS A 67 -0.83 -13.40 9.40
N GLU A 68 -0.89 -14.70 9.63
CA GLU A 68 0.29 -15.58 9.54
C GLU A 68 0.82 -15.68 8.11
N LYS A 69 -0.09 -15.81 7.13
CA LYS A 69 0.26 -15.81 5.71
C LYS A 69 1.01 -14.54 5.32
N LEU A 70 0.54 -13.38 5.77
CA LEU A 70 1.18 -12.09 5.45
C LEU A 70 2.54 -11.94 6.14
N HIS A 71 2.70 -12.44 7.36
CA HIS A 71 4.03 -12.48 8.00
C HIS A 71 5.00 -13.39 7.25
N ALA A 72 4.55 -14.56 6.79
CA ALA A 72 5.37 -15.48 6.00
C ALA A 72 5.80 -14.86 4.65
N VAL A 73 4.86 -14.22 3.93
CA VAL A 73 5.15 -13.50 2.68
C VAL A 73 6.16 -12.38 2.92
N ASN A 74 5.95 -11.55 3.94
CA ASN A 74 6.89 -10.47 4.29
C ASN A 74 8.28 -11.01 4.65
N ALA A 75 8.38 -12.12 5.38
CA ALA A 75 9.67 -12.72 5.72
C ALA A 75 10.42 -13.19 4.46
N GLU A 76 9.72 -13.79 3.50
CA GLU A 76 10.29 -14.21 2.23
C GLU A 76 10.71 -13.01 1.36
N GLU A 77 9.87 -11.98 1.28
CA GLU A 77 10.20 -10.73 0.58
C GLU A 77 11.47 -10.09 1.14
N VAL A 78 11.60 -10.00 2.47
CA VAL A 78 12.79 -9.46 3.14
C VAL A 78 14.03 -10.31 2.86
N ARG A 79 13.91 -11.64 2.92
CA ARG A 79 15.03 -12.56 2.62
C ARG A 79 15.57 -12.34 1.21
N VAL A 80 14.68 -12.30 0.21
CA VAL A 80 15.05 -12.07 -1.19
C VAL A 80 15.63 -10.66 -1.38
N LEU A 81 15.07 -9.64 -0.72
CA LEU A 81 15.60 -8.28 -0.79
C LEU A 81 17.03 -8.17 -0.22
N GLN A 82 17.34 -8.86 0.88
CA GLN A 82 18.68 -8.89 1.46
C GLN A 82 19.73 -9.48 0.51
N GLU A 83 19.37 -10.51 -0.25
CA GLU A 83 20.24 -11.09 -1.28
C GLU A 83 20.44 -10.11 -2.45
N ARG A 84 19.36 -9.48 -2.93
CA ARG A 84 19.44 -8.54 -4.06
C ARG A 84 20.13 -7.23 -3.71
N TRP A 85 20.08 -6.79 -2.46
CA TRP A 85 20.73 -5.55 -2.02
C TRP A 85 22.24 -5.55 -2.25
N GLN A 86 22.85 -6.73 -2.21
CA GLN A 86 24.29 -6.94 -2.40
C GLN A 86 24.69 -7.06 -3.88
N SER A 87 23.72 -7.06 -4.80
CA SER A 87 23.99 -7.21 -6.23
C SER A 87 24.48 -5.90 -6.86
N GLU A 88 25.39 -6.01 -7.83
CA GLU A 88 25.86 -4.87 -8.62
C GLU A 88 24.72 -4.18 -9.39
N GLU A 89 23.76 -4.97 -9.88
CA GLU A 89 22.56 -4.47 -10.55
C GLU A 89 21.80 -3.49 -9.64
N PHE A 90 21.58 -3.87 -8.38
CA PHE A 90 20.90 -3.01 -7.41
C PHE A 90 21.69 -1.72 -7.16
N LEU A 91 22.99 -1.82 -6.88
CA LEU A 91 23.84 -0.66 -6.59
C LEU A 91 23.83 0.33 -7.77
N ASN A 92 23.97 -0.18 -9.00
CA ASN A 92 23.91 0.64 -10.21
C ASN A 92 22.54 1.30 -10.41
N ALA A 93 21.44 0.56 -10.18
CA ALA A 93 20.09 1.10 -10.28
C ALA A 93 19.85 2.24 -9.27
N VAL A 94 20.33 2.07 -8.03
CA VAL A 94 20.20 3.08 -6.98
C VAL A 94 20.99 4.34 -7.30
N MET A 95 22.26 4.21 -7.70
CA MET A 95 23.08 5.36 -8.10
C MET A 95 22.45 6.13 -9.28
N ASN A 96 21.91 5.41 -10.26
CA ASN A 96 21.21 6.01 -11.39
C ASN A 96 19.92 6.72 -10.98
N PHE A 97 19.18 6.19 -10.00
CA PHE A 97 17.97 6.82 -9.48
C PHE A 97 18.29 8.13 -8.75
N PHE A 98 19.27 8.13 -7.85
CA PHE A 98 19.66 9.33 -7.10
C PHE A 98 20.24 10.43 -8.00
N SER A 99 21.07 10.07 -8.97
CA SER A 99 21.63 11.03 -9.92
C SER A 99 20.59 11.67 -10.84
N LYS A 100 19.51 10.96 -11.20
CA LYS A 100 18.38 11.53 -11.95
C LYS A 100 17.56 12.51 -11.11
N ARG A 101 17.37 12.23 -9.81
CA ARG A 101 16.61 13.10 -8.90
C ARG A 101 17.30 14.42 -8.61
N ALA A 102 18.64 14.45 -8.63
CA ALA A 102 19.43 15.68 -8.45
C ALA A 102 19.41 16.62 -9.68
N LYS A 103 18.88 16.16 -10.83
CA LYS A 103 18.79 16.92 -12.09
C LYS A 103 17.41 17.53 -12.36
N LEU A 104 16.44 17.28 -11.46
CA LEU A 104 15.09 17.87 -11.47
C LEU A 104 15.02 18.93 -10.36
#